data_AF-A0AAD1CIF9-F1
#
_entry.id   AF-A0AAD1CIF9-F1
#
_cell.length_a   1.000
_cell.length_b   1.000
_cell.length_c   1.000
_cell.angle_alpha   90.00
_cell.angle_beta   90.00
_cell.angle_gamma   90.00
#
_symmetry.space_group_name_H-M   'P 1'
#
loop_
_entity.id
_entity.type
_entity.pdbx_description
1 polymer ?
#
loop_
_entity_poly.entity_id
_entity_poly.type
_entity_poly.pdbx_seq_one_letter_code
_entity_poly.pdbx_strand_id
1 'polypeptide(L)' 'MASDNNYSLGPVPLSARKGALSLTMVMLGLTFFSASMWTGGTLGTLLS' A
#
# COMPACT_ATOMS: atom_id res chain seq x y z
N MET A 1 -11.41 2.40 -26.35
CA MET A 1 -12.10 2.42 -25.04
C MET A 1 -11.35 1.48 -24.12
N ALA A 2 -10.77 1.97 -23.02
CA ALA A 2 -10.17 1.08 -22.01
C ALA A 2 -11.31 0.32 -21.32
N SER A 3 -11.25 -1.02 -21.28
CA SER A 3 -12.20 -1.79 -20.47
C SER A 3 -12.16 -1.28 -19.04
N ASP A 4 -13.30 -0.82 -18.52
CA ASP A 4 -13.47 -0.47 -17.12
C ASP A 4 -13.30 -1.75 -16.27
N ASN A 5 -12.11 -1.94 -15.71
CA ASN A 5 -11.78 -3.04 -14.79
C ASN A 5 -12.17 -2.70 -13.34
N ASN A 6 -13.01 -1.70 -13.16
CA ASN A 6 -13.31 -1.11 -11.86
C ASN A 6 -14.54 -1.81 -11.29
N TYR A 7 -14.33 -2.87 -10.49
CA TYR A 7 -15.37 -3.66 -9.80
C TYR A 7 -16.20 -2.83 -8.78
N SER A 8 -16.57 -1.59 -9.10
CA SER A 8 -17.19 -0.61 -8.21
C SER A 8 -18.64 -0.94 -7.85
N LEU A 9 -19.35 -1.68 -8.72
CA LEU A 9 -20.77 -2.04 -8.55
C LEU A 9 -20.99 -3.52 -8.19
N GLY A 10 -19.94 -4.26 -7.82
CA GLY A 10 -20.08 -5.68 -7.53
C GLY A 10 -18.85 -6.32 -6.90
N PRO A 11 -18.97 -7.56 -6.38
CA PRO A 11 -17.87 -8.27 -5.76
C PRO A 11 -16.76 -8.59 -6.78
N VAL A 12 -15.49 -8.45 -6.36
CA VAL A 12 -14.32 -8.74 -7.21
C VAL A 12 -14.25 -10.25 -7.51
N PRO A 13 -14.22 -10.65 -8.80
CA PRO A 13 -14.16 -12.05 -9.21
C PRO A 13 -12.83 -12.69 -8.77
N LEU A 14 -12.87 -14.00 -8.53
CA LEU A 14 -11.72 -14.76 -7.99
C LEU A 14 -10.45 -14.60 -8.82
N SER A 15 -10.57 -14.59 -10.15
CA SER A 15 -9.45 -14.43 -11.09
C SER A 15 -8.75 -13.07 -11.00
N ALA A 16 -9.39 -12.06 -10.41
CA ALA A 16 -8.85 -10.70 -10.29
C ALA A 16 -8.42 -10.33 -8.86
N ARG A 17 -8.64 -11.22 -7.88
CA ARG A 17 -8.20 -11.00 -6.50
C ARG A 17 -6.68 -11.06 -6.43
N LYS A 18 -6.08 -10.09 -5.76
CA LYS A 18 -4.63 -10.07 -5.51
C LYS A 18 -4.28 -11.07 -4.40
N GLY A 19 -3.15 -11.74 -4.53
CA GLY A 19 -2.68 -12.72 -3.55
C GLY A 19 -2.26 -12.09 -2.23
N ALA A 20 -2.32 -12.87 -1.15
CA ALA A 20 -1.93 -12.42 0.19
C ALA A 20 -0.49 -11.90 0.24
N LEU A 21 0.44 -12.54 -0.48
CA LEU A 21 1.85 -12.14 -0.52
C LEU A 21 2.07 -10.75 -1.13
N SER A 22 1.34 -10.41 -2.19
CA SER A 22 1.44 -9.07 -2.80
C SER A 22 0.90 -8.01 -1.85
N LEU A 23 -0.19 -8.31 -1.14
CA LEU A 23 -0.78 -7.38 -0.17
C LEU A 23 0.12 -7.19 1.06
N THR A 24 0.75 -8.25 1.56
CA THR A 24 1.67 -8.16 2.70
C THR A 24 2.89 -7.32 2.35
N MET A 25 3.48 -7.49 1.17
CA MET A 25 4.63 -6.67 0.73
C MET A 25 4.26 -5.17 0.64
N VAL A 26 3.06 -4.85 0.14
CA VAL A 26 2.55 -3.46 0.10
C VAL A 26 2.30 -2.91 1.50
N MET A 27 1.65 -3.67 2.38
CA MET A 27 1.38 -3.26 3.76
C MET A 27 2.68 -3.08 4.55
N LEU A 28 3.67 -3.96 4.37
CA LEU A 28 5.00 -3.80 4.95
C LEU A 28 5.67 -2.54 4.42
N GLY A 29 5.68 -2.32 3.10
CA GLY A 29 6.20 -1.09 2.51
C GLY A 29 5.54 0.18 3.08
N LEU A 30 4.21 0.19 3.23
CA LEU A 30 3.48 1.30 3.84
C LEU A 30 3.79 1.46 5.34
N THR A 31 3.95 0.34 6.05
CA THR A 31 4.30 0.33 7.49
C THR A 31 5.70 0.87 7.70
N PHE A 32 6.69 0.38 6.94
CA PHE A 32 8.06 0.88 6.97
C PHE A 32 8.13 2.33 6.49
N PHE A 33 7.37 2.73 5.48
CA PHE A 33 7.32 4.11 5.02
C PHE A 33 6.75 5.06 6.09
N SER A 34 5.64 4.69 6.72
CA SER A 34 5.02 5.49 7.79
C SER A 34 5.89 5.55 9.05
N ALA A 35 6.52 4.43 9.43
CA ALA A 35 7.48 4.37 10.53
C ALA A 35 8.76 5.17 10.20
N SER A 36 9.24 5.10 8.96
CA SER A 36 10.40 5.85 8.46
C SER A 36 10.15 7.35 8.51
N MET A 37 8.92 7.80 8.26
CA MET A 37 8.57 9.21 8.37
C MET A 37 8.58 9.70 9.82
N TRP A 38 8.20 8.85 10.78
CA TRP A 38 8.30 9.16 12.23
C TRP A 38 9.74 9.21 12.74
N THR A 39 10.57 8.20 12.43
CA THR A 39 12.00 8.18 12.83
C THR A 39 12.86 9.16 12.02
N GLY A 40 12.54 9.39 10.76
CA GLY A 40 13.17 10.42 9.92
C GLY A 40 12.78 11.84 10.34
N GLY A 41 11.55 12.04 10.83
CA GLY A 41 11.12 13.30 11.45
C GLY A 41 11.91 13.60 12.73
N THR A 42 12.02 12.64 13.64
CA THR A 42 12.81 12.82 14.88
C THR A 42 14.31 12.93 14.63
N LEU A 43 14.91 12.09 13.77
CA LEU A 43 16.33 12.19 13.40
C LEU A 43 16.66 13.46 12.59
N GLY A 44 15.74 13.93 11.74
CA GLY A 44 15.89 15.18 10.99
C GLY A 44 15.81 16.43 11.88
N THR A 45 15.02 16.41 12.96
CA THR A 45 14.96 17.49 13.94
C THR A 45 16.08 17.47 14.98
N LEU A 46 16.71 16.30 15.21
CA LEU A 46 17.83 16.17 16.16
C LEU A 46 19.16 16.69 15.60
N LEU A 47 19.21 17.02 14.30
CA LEU A 47 20.39 17.54 13.60
C LEU A 47 20.18 18.97 13.06
N SER A 48 19.13 19.69 13.49
CA SER A 48 18.89 21.11 13.16
C SER A 48 19.12 22.03 14.35
#